data_AF-R9T8D4-F1
#
_entry.id   AF-R9T8D4-F1
#
_cell.length_a   1.000
_cell.length_b   1.000
_cell.length_c   1.000
_cell.angle_alpha   90.00
_cell.angle_beta   90.00
_cell.angle_gamma   90.00
#
_symmetry.space_group_name_H-M   'P 1'
#
loop_
_entity.id
_entity.type
_entity.pdbx_description
1 polymer ?
#
loop_
_entity_poly.entity_id
_entity_poly.type
_entity_poly.pdbx_seq_one_letter_code
_entity_poly.pdbx_strand_id
1 'polypeptide(L)'
;MNKIGTFIITVLIVASFSIAPAAYMLNDKADSMDGNVILGDYSITQEKADEISKRVVTASSIENFESIKADSIVLIDSSLIDSSNTLEYRQALANCVLEGTPVVSLDDPSVFMEDGFDIPTAFALGAAACGIYYDEVNDVTTCYSIKTNNMTEAENRLYAWADDMLVQSTELKEGVALSATNGAEPEWGSEIRSHTDIDCGSYGWAYVRTNYFEQITNSDTYRYYKAGYIFQGVPNSDSRIADINIRSDVDNLRNTQQLLIYGPTSTSGTSQVSVNLNWSVSQSGLEVGMSTTWTYSVPDLAVHDYSSFGDDLFSTSHDINEGENIGNTTTMIQPGLISSSSKSSNNGGYIVDDYYSINYCKYKAGFWPWSPWYCQDYQLYDATLRVNIP
;
A
#
# COMPACT_ATOMS: atom_id res chain seq x y z
N MET A 1 -4.64 -2.90 -77.97
CA MET A 1 -3.96 -3.67 -76.90
C MET A 1 -3.27 -2.70 -75.96
N ASN A 2 -3.50 -2.86 -74.65
CA ASN A 2 -2.85 -2.25 -73.47
C ASN A 2 -3.01 -0.74 -73.25
N LYS A 3 -3.12 -0.24 -72.02
CA LYS A 3 -3.91 -0.60 -70.83
C LYS A 3 -3.86 0.68 -69.98
N ILE A 4 -4.97 0.99 -69.33
CA ILE A 4 -5.20 2.12 -68.42
C ILE A 4 -4.27 2.02 -67.20
N GLY A 5 -3.80 3.17 -66.69
CA GLY A 5 -3.02 3.26 -65.45
C GLY A 5 -2.88 4.70 -64.96
N THR A 6 -4.00 5.30 -64.57
CA THR A 6 -4.05 6.58 -63.84
C THR A 6 -3.55 6.32 -62.41
N PHE A 7 -2.38 6.83 -62.05
CA PHE A 7 -1.86 6.76 -60.69
C PHE A 7 -2.54 7.85 -59.84
N ILE A 8 -3.49 7.43 -58.99
CA ILE A 8 -4.05 8.27 -57.94
C ILE A 8 -3.05 8.24 -56.78
N ILE A 9 -2.45 9.40 -56.47
CA ILE A 9 -1.68 9.60 -55.24
C ILE A 9 -2.70 9.88 -54.14
N THR A 10 -3.04 8.86 -53.37
CA THR A 10 -3.78 9.02 -52.12
C THR A 10 -2.84 9.58 -51.07
N VAL A 11 -2.98 10.87 -50.76
CA VAL A 11 -2.35 11.48 -49.59
C VAL A 11 -3.11 10.97 -48.35
N LEU A 12 -2.56 9.98 -47.66
CA LEU A 12 -3.00 9.65 -46.31
C LEU A 12 -2.50 10.76 -45.38
N ILE A 13 -3.40 11.62 -44.92
CA ILE A 13 -3.18 12.45 -43.74
C ILE A 13 -3.38 11.50 -42.55
N VAL A 14 -2.29 10.90 -42.07
CA VAL A 14 -2.25 10.34 -40.72
C VAL A 14 -2.17 11.53 -39.78
N ALA A 15 -3.32 11.96 -39.26
CA ALA A 15 -3.35 12.82 -38.09
C ALA A 15 -2.86 11.98 -36.92
N SER A 16 -1.56 11.99 -36.68
CA SER A 16 -0.98 11.57 -35.42
C SER A 16 -1.41 12.59 -34.37
N PHE A 17 -2.56 12.33 -33.73
CA PHE A 17 -2.82 12.88 -32.41
C PHE A 17 -1.86 12.17 -31.45
N SER A 18 -0.62 12.65 -31.40
CA SER A 18 0.22 12.50 -30.22
C SER A 18 -0.45 13.35 -29.13
N ILE A 19 -1.43 12.76 -28.45
CA ILE A 19 -1.82 13.22 -27.13
C ILE A 19 -0.60 12.90 -26.27
N ALA A 20 0.27 13.90 -26.08
CA ALA A 20 1.22 13.83 -24.99
C ALA A 20 0.36 13.76 -23.72
N PRO A 21 0.50 12.72 -22.87
CA PRO A 21 -0.07 12.80 -21.54
C PRO A 21 0.52 14.04 -20.88
N ALA A 22 -0.34 14.92 -20.37
CA ALA A 22 0.10 15.99 -19.50
C ALA A 22 0.63 15.32 -18.24
N ALA A 23 1.96 15.16 -18.15
CA ALA A 23 2.62 14.68 -16.96
C ALA A 23 2.42 15.73 -15.86
N TYR A 24 1.52 15.43 -14.91
CA TYR A 24 1.44 16.16 -13.65
C TYR A 24 2.54 15.59 -12.76
N MET A 25 3.59 16.38 -12.53
CA MET A 25 4.78 15.97 -11.78
C MET A 25 4.66 16.41 -10.32
N LEU A 26 4.78 15.46 -9.39
CA LEU A 26 4.81 15.70 -7.95
C LEU A 26 6.25 16.02 -7.52
N ASN A 27 6.39 17.13 -6.79
CA ASN A 27 7.64 17.60 -6.20
C ASN A 27 7.85 16.89 -4.86
N ASP A 28 8.73 15.89 -4.81
CA ASP A 28 9.16 15.25 -3.57
C ASP A 28 10.19 16.14 -2.86
N LYS A 29 9.77 17.33 -2.42
CA LYS A 29 10.40 17.92 -1.24
C LYS A 29 10.00 17.02 -0.11
N ALA A 30 10.84 16.01 0.17
CA ALA A 30 10.81 15.16 1.35
C ALA A 30 9.70 15.60 2.29
N ASP A 31 8.47 15.17 2.00
CA ASP A 31 7.38 15.39 2.93
C ASP A 31 7.86 14.48 4.06
N SER A 32 8.47 15.09 5.07
CA SER A 32 8.62 14.47 6.37
C SER A 32 7.30 13.77 6.59
N MET A 33 7.31 12.46 6.81
CA MET A 33 6.12 11.75 7.27
C MET A 33 5.71 12.46 8.57
N ASP A 34 4.93 13.53 8.44
CA ASP A 34 4.76 14.53 9.48
C ASP A 34 3.91 13.88 10.56
N GLY A 35 4.32 14.11 11.79
CA GLY A 35 4.09 13.22 12.94
C GLY A 35 2.67 13.22 13.50
N ASN A 36 1.63 13.31 12.67
CA ASN A 36 0.22 13.26 13.08
C ASN A 36 -0.67 12.50 12.09
N VAL A 37 -0.19 11.42 11.49
CA VAL A 37 -1.07 10.51 10.73
C VAL A 37 -1.74 9.56 11.72
N ILE A 38 -3.02 9.79 12.02
CA ILE A 38 -3.91 8.72 12.49
C ILE A 38 -4.02 7.76 11.31
N LEU A 39 -3.33 6.62 11.38
CA LEU A 39 -3.41 5.59 10.35
C LEU A 39 -4.76 4.91 10.47
N GLY A 40 -5.52 4.88 9.38
CA GLY A 40 -6.57 3.86 9.16
C GLY A 40 -7.73 3.80 10.16
N ASP A 41 -7.81 4.64 11.20
CA ASP A 41 -8.92 4.53 12.16
C ASP A 41 -10.21 5.15 11.59
N TYR A 42 -10.84 4.38 10.71
CA TYR A 42 -12.14 4.65 10.11
C TYR A 42 -13.30 4.20 11.00
N SER A 43 -13.06 4.02 12.30
CA SER A 43 -14.12 3.69 13.26
C SER A 43 -15.20 4.76 13.26
N ILE A 44 -16.42 4.36 12.92
CA ILE A 44 -17.61 5.22 12.95
C ILE A 44 -18.76 4.55 13.71
N THR A 45 -19.74 5.35 14.13
CA THR A 45 -20.97 4.81 14.70
C THR A 45 -21.83 4.16 13.63
N GLN A 46 -22.68 3.20 14.03
CA GLN A 46 -23.65 2.59 13.10
C GLN A 46 -24.55 3.64 12.44
N GLU A 47 -24.96 4.68 13.18
CA GLU A 47 -25.80 5.75 12.63
C GLU A 47 -25.12 6.49 11.46
N LYS A 48 -23.80 6.69 11.55
CA LYS A 48 -23.03 7.30 10.46
C LYS A 48 -22.88 6.34 9.29
N ALA A 49 -22.69 5.05 9.55
CA ALA A 49 -22.62 4.04 8.49
C ALA A 49 -23.95 3.94 7.73
N ASP A 50 -25.09 3.98 8.43
CA ASP A 50 -26.43 3.99 7.84
C ASP A 50 -26.72 5.26 7.01
N GLU A 51 -26.05 6.36 7.29
CA GLU A 51 -26.10 7.56 6.46
C GLU A 51 -25.31 7.34 5.15
N ILE A 52 -24.08 6.83 5.26
CA ILE A 52 -23.19 6.60 4.12
C ILE A 52 -23.76 5.54 3.18
N SER A 53 -24.37 4.47 3.72
CA SER A 53 -24.93 3.36 2.96
C SER A 53 -25.98 3.77 1.93
N LYS A 54 -26.59 4.95 2.08
CA LYS A 54 -27.52 5.53 1.08
C LYS A 54 -26.85 5.88 -0.25
N ARG A 55 -25.53 6.02 -0.27
CA ARG A 55 -24.71 6.23 -1.49
C ARG A 55 -24.12 4.93 -2.03
N VAL A 56 -24.30 3.82 -1.31
CA VAL A 56 -23.81 2.52 -1.75
C VAL A 56 -24.73 1.97 -2.83
N VAL A 57 -24.15 1.63 -3.98
CA VAL A 57 -24.82 0.98 -5.11
C VAL A 57 -24.22 -0.41 -5.27
N THR A 58 -25.06 -1.43 -5.13
CA THR A 58 -24.63 -2.81 -5.36
C THR A 58 -24.53 -3.10 -6.85
N ALA A 59 -23.33 -3.43 -7.32
CA ALA A 59 -23.12 -4.00 -8.63
C ALA A 59 -23.37 -5.51 -8.56
N SER A 60 -24.27 -6.02 -9.42
CA SER A 60 -24.58 -7.46 -9.55
C SER A 60 -24.43 -7.97 -10.99
N SER A 61 -24.09 -7.09 -11.94
CA SER A 61 -23.78 -7.41 -13.34
C SER A 61 -22.86 -6.35 -13.95
N ILE A 62 -22.23 -6.65 -15.09
CA ILE A 62 -21.37 -5.70 -15.82
C ILE A 62 -22.16 -4.44 -16.24
N GLU A 63 -23.42 -4.61 -16.63
CA GLU A 63 -24.30 -3.50 -17.06
C GLU A 63 -24.53 -2.47 -15.94
N ASN A 64 -24.34 -2.85 -14.67
CA ASN A 64 -24.48 -1.91 -13.56
C ASN A 64 -23.40 -0.82 -13.60
N PHE A 65 -22.19 -1.09 -14.09
CA PHE A 65 -21.08 -0.13 -14.10
C PHE A 65 -21.37 1.11 -14.95
N GLU A 66 -22.10 0.98 -16.05
CA GLU A 66 -22.47 2.11 -16.92
C GLU A 66 -23.48 3.07 -16.27
N SER A 67 -24.13 2.65 -15.17
CA SER A 67 -25.19 3.41 -14.49
C SER A 67 -24.75 4.08 -13.19
N ILE A 68 -23.47 3.95 -12.84
CA ILE A 68 -22.90 4.43 -11.57
C ILE A 68 -22.70 5.94 -11.64
N LYS A 69 -23.07 6.64 -10.57
CA LYS A 69 -22.86 8.09 -10.46
C LYS A 69 -21.51 8.36 -9.80
N ALA A 70 -20.90 9.49 -10.16
CA ALA A 70 -19.60 9.93 -9.65
C ALA A 70 -19.53 10.11 -8.11
N ASP A 71 -20.67 10.19 -7.41
CA ASP A 71 -20.76 10.33 -5.95
C ASP A 71 -21.18 9.03 -5.24
N SER A 72 -21.12 7.89 -5.93
CA SER A 72 -21.53 6.59 -5.42
C SER A 72 -20.35 5.80 -4.85
N ILE A 73 -20.65 4.91 -3.90
CA ILE A 73 -19.74 3.85 -3.46
C ILE A 73 -20.23 2.55 -4.08
N VAL A 74 -19.36 1.80 -4.73
CA VAL A 74 -19.77 0.59 -5.47
C VAL A 74 -19.47 -0.63 -4.64
N LEU A 75 -20.51 -1.33 -4.19
CA LEU A 75 -20.37 -2.62 -3.50
C LEU A 75 -20.45 -3.76 -4.52
N ILE A 76 -19.40 -4.58 -4.60
CA ILE A 76 -19.41 -5.79 -5.41
C ILE A 76 -20.21 -6.88 -4.69
N ASP A 77 -21.22 -7.41 -5.37
CA ASP A 77 -21.96 -8.58 -4.89
C ASP A 77 -21.10 -9.85 -4.99
N SER A 78 -21.13 -10.68 -3.95
CA SER A 78 -20.48 -12.01 -3.90
C SER A 78 -20.70 -12.88 -5.15
N SER A 79 -21.86 -12.78 -5.81
CA SER A 79 -22.18 -13.51 -7.05
C SER A 79 -21.34 -13.08 -8.25
N LEU A 80 -20.78 -11.86 -8.23
CA LEU A 80 -19.86 -11.39 -9.26
C LEU A 80 -18.44 -11.88 -9.06
N ILE A 81 -18.06 -12.27 -7.84
CA ILE A 81 -16.75 -12.84 -7.55
C ILE A 81 -16.55 -14.12 -8.36
N ASP A 82 -17.60 -14.95 -8.51
CA ASP A 82 -17.56 -16.13 -9.39
C ASP A 82 -17.46 -15.78 -10.89
N SER A 83 -17.99 -14.60 -11.28
CA SER A 83 -17.96 -14.08 -12.65
C SER A 83 -16.70 -13.28 -13.02
N SER A 84 -15.85 -13.01 -12.02
CA SER A 84 -14.57 -12.27 -12.14
C SER A 84 -13.62 -12.88 -13.17
N ASN A 85 -13.86 -14.13 -13.57
CA ASN A 85 -13.12 -14.85 -14.60
C ASN A 85 -13.25 -14.26 -16.02
N THR A 86 -14.18 -13.33 -16.28
CA THR A 86 -14.28 -12.69 -17.60
C THR A 86 -13.43 -11.41 -17.68
N LEU A 87 -12.63 -11.28 -18.75
CA LEU A 87 -11.79 -10.09 -18.99
C LEU A 87 -12.63 -8.81 -19.09
N GLU A 88 -13.82 -8.90 -19.69
CA GLU A 88 -14.76 -7.78 -19.82
C GLU A 88 -15.20 -7.23 -18.45
N TYR A 89 -15.51 -8.11 -17.49
CA TYR A 89 -15.84 -7.70 -16.13
C TYR A 89 -14.67 -6.97 -15.46
N ARG A 90 -13.45 -7.51 -15.57
CA ARG A 90 -12.25 -6.91 -14.94
C ARG A 90 -11.92 -5.55 -15.53
N GLN A 91 -12.09 -5.38 -16.84
CA GLN A 91 -11.93 -4.09 -17.51
C GLN A 91 -12.99 -3.08 -17.07
N ALA A 92 -14.26 -3.49 -16.96
CA ALA A 92 -15.33 -2.61 -16.47
C ALA A 92 -15.08 -2.17 -15.01
N LEU A 93 -14.68 -3.11 -14.16
CA LEU A 93 -14.30 -2.83 -12.77
C LEU A 93 -13.10 -1.87 -12.70
N ALA A 94 -12.05 -2.12 -13.47
CA ALA A 94 -10.87 -1.27 -13.51
C ALA A 94 -11.21 0.15 -13.99
N ASN A 95 -12.03 0.29 -15.04
CA ASN A 95 -12.47 1.60 -15.51
C ASN A 95 -13.26 2.35 -14.44
N CYS A 96 -14.15 1.67 -13.71
CA CYS A 96 -14.90 2.29 -12.61
C CYS A 96 -13.96 2.84 -11.51
N VAL A 97 -12.91 2.10 -11.17
CA VAL A 97 -11.88 2.56 -10.23
C VAL A 97 -11.11 3.75 -10.80
N LEU A 98 -10.64 3.66 -12.05
CA LEU A 98 -9.87 4.72 -12.73
C LEU A 98 -10.66 6.02 -12.93
N GLU A 99 -11.98 5.94 -12.99
CA GLU A 99 -12.88 7.11 -13.01
C GLU A 99 -13.05 7.77 -11.63
N GLY A 100 -12.31 7.31 -10.61
CA GLY A 100 -12.35 7.88 -9.27
C GLY A 100 -13.58 7.46 -8.48
N THR A 101 -14.14 6.28 -8.76
CA THR A 101 -15.23 5.72 -7.94
C THR A 101 -14.66 4.70 -6.95
N PRO A 102 -14.88 4.86 -5.63
CA PRO A 102 -14.48 3.85 -4.66
C PRO A 102 -15.28 2.55 -4.87
N VAL A 103 -14.56 1.46 -5.04
CA VAL A 103 -15.14 0.12 -5.18
C VAL A 103 -14.78 -0.72 -3.97
N VAL A 104 -15.78 -1.35 -3.37
CA VAL A 104 -15.68 -2.08 -2.11
C VAL A 104 -16.25 -3.49 -2.23
N SER A 105 -15.74 -4.38 -1.39
CA SER A 105 -16.17 -5.77 -1.23
C SER A 105 -16.28 -6.08 0.27
N LEU A 106 -17.38 -6.74 0.66
CA LEU A 106 -17.57 -7.29 2.02
C LEU A 106 -17.14 -8.77 2.10
N ASP A 107 -16.27 -9.16 1.17
CA ASP A 107 -15.61 -10.44 1.09
C ASP A 107 -14.08 -10.21 0.94
N ASP A 108 -13.34 -11.30 0.75
CA ASP A 108 -11.89 -11.26 0.56
C ASP A 108 -11.47 -10.51 -0.74
N PRO A 109 -10.20 -10.06 -0.84
CA PRO A 109 -9.75 -9.20 -1.94
C PRO A 109 -9.57 -9.91 -3.29
N SER A 110 -9.96 -11.18 -3.43
CA SER A 110 -9.82 -11.95 -4.68
C SER A 110 -10.30 -11.19 -5.92
N VAL A 111 -11.44 -10.51 -5.85
CA VAL A 111 -11.99 -9.74 -6.98
C VAL A 111 -11.04 -8.70 -7.57
N PHE A 112 -10.09 -8.19 -6.78
CA PHE A 112 -9.10 -7.19 -7.20
C PHE A 112 -7.71 -7.77 -7.52
N MET A 113 -7.49 -9.06 -7.24
CA MET A 113 -6.17 -9.70 -7.35
C MET A 113 -6.05 -10.69 -8.51
N GLU A 114 -7.11 -10.87 -9.31
CA GLU A 114 -7.13 -11.78 -10.46
C GLU A 114 -6.34 -11.24 -11.67
N ASP A 115 -5.82 -12.16 -12.48
CA ASP A 115 -5.04 -11.84 -13.69
C ASP A 115 -5.82 -10.98 -14.69
N GLY A 116 -5.24 -9.85 -15.12
CA GLY A 116 -5.85 -8.90 -16.07
C GLY A 116 -6.68 -7.79 -15.43
N PHE A 117 -6.60 -7.63 -14.11
CA PHE A 117 -6.92 -6.37 -13.45
C PHE A 117 -5.69 -5.45 -13.56
N ASP A 118 -5.67 -4.57 -14.57
CA ASP A 118 -4.48 -3.76 -14.94
C ASP A 118 -4.28 -2.51 -14.05
N ILE A 119 -4.74 -2.56 -12.80
CA ILE A 119 -4.50 -1.50 -11.79
C ILE A 119 -3.57 -2.09 -10.73
N PRO A 120 -2.53 -1.37 -10.29
CA PRO A 120 -1.70 -1.84 -9.20
C PRO A 120 -2.50 -2.06 -7.91
N THR A 121 -2.28 -3.17 -7.23
CA THR A 121 -3.03 -3.52 -6.01
C THR A 121 -2.10 -3.91 -4.86
N ALA A 122 -2.59 -3.70 -3.63
CA ALA A 122 -1.91 -4.10 -2.41
C ALA A 122 -2.94 -4.41 -1.31
N PHE A 123 -3.34 -5.68 -1.18
CA PHE A 123 -4.38 -6.12 -0.24
C PHE A 123 -3.92 -7.16 0.79
N ALA A 124 -4.44 -7.07 2.01
CA ALA A 124 -4.20 -8.08 3.02
C ALA A 124 -5.00 -9.36 2.71
N LEU A 125 -4.29 -10.47 2.58
CA LEU A 125 -4.88 -11.79 2.37
C LEU A 125 -5.75 -12.18 3.57
N GLY A 126 -6.94 -12.71 3.27
CA GLY A 126 -7.92 -13.12 4.29
C GLY A 126 -8.56 -11.95 5.03
N ALA A 127 -8.53 -10.73 4.49
CA ALA A 127 -9.36 -9.64 4.97
C ALA A 127 -10.85 -10.00 4.83
N ALA A 128 -11.66 -9.56 5.79
CA ALA A 128 -13.11 -9.73 5.80
C ALA A 128 -13.83 -8.72 4.91
N ALA A 129 -13.18 -7.58 4.64
CA ALA A 129 -13.66 -6.56 3.74
C ALA A 129 -12.48 -5.80 3.15
N CYS A 130 -12.67 -5.27 1.94
CA CYS A 130 -11.64 -4.53 1.24
C CYS A 130 -12.21 -3.52 0.24
N GLY A 131 -11.39 -2.57 -0.18
CA GLY A 131 -11.78 -1.61 -1.22
C GLY A 131 -10.59 -1.01 -1.95
N ILE A 132 -10.85 -0.50 -3.15
CA ILE A 132 -9.89 0.19 -4.00
C ILE A 132 -10.45 1.51 -4.50
N TYR A 133 -9.57 2.50 -4.59
CA TYR A 133 -9.87 3.82 -5.11
C TYR A 133 -8.65 4.33 -5.88
N TYR A 134 -8.87 5.06 -6.96
CA TYR A 134 -7.82 5.76 -7.68
C TYR A 134 -8.10 7.26 -7.68
N ASP A 135 -7.12 8.02 -7.22
CA ASP A 135 -7.12 9.47 -7.27
C ASP A 135 -6.43 9.92 -8.56
N GLU A 136 -7.20 10.30 -9.58
CA GLU A 136 -6.68 10.78 -10.85
C GLU A 136 -5.84 12.06 -10.70
N VAL A 137 -6.14 12.90 -9.71
CA VAL A 137 -5.47 14.19 -9.52
C VAL A 137 -4.04 13.99 -9.03
N ASN A 138 -3.85 13.06 -8.09
CA ASN A 138 -2.56 12.79 -7.47
C ASN A 138 -1.86 11.55 -8.04
N ASP A 139 -2.50 10.82 -8.97
CA ASP A 139 -2.02 9.54 -9.53
C ASP A 139 -1.67 8.53 -8.43
N VAL A 140 -2.63 8.33 -7.51
CA VAL A 140 -2.49 7.45 -6.35
C VAL A 140 -3.55 6.38 -6.35
N THR A 141 -3.13 5.12 -6.33
CA THR A 141 -4.05 4.01 -6.04
C THR A 141 -4.04 3.73 -4.54
N THR A 142 -5.21 3.74 -3.91
CA THR A 142 -5.37 3.39 -2.50
C THR A 142 -6.14 2.08 -2.38
N CYS A 143 -5.53 1.09 -1.73
CA CYS A 143 -6.14 -0.17 -1.34
C CYS A 143 -6.38 -0.17 0.16
N TYR A 144 -7.53 -0.65 0.59
CA TYR A 144 -7.88 -0.79 2.00
C TYR A 144 -8.34 -2.22 2.31
N SER A 145 -7.89 -2.76 3.44
CA SER A 145 -8.20 -4.11 3.90
C SER A 145 -8.54 -4.11 5.38
N ILE A 146 -9.51 -4.92 5.79
CA ILE A 146 -9.90 -5.01 7.19
C ILE A 146 -9.90 -6.48 7.62
N LYS A 147 -9.03 -6.82 8.57
CA LYS A 147 -8.96 -8.15 9.21
C LYS A 147 -9.67 -8.10 10.56
N THR A 148 -10.93 -8.50 10.57
CA THR A 148 -11.73 -8.66 11.80
C THR A 148 -12.69 -9.84 11.64
N ASN A 149 -13.16 -10.38 12.77
CA ASN A 149 -14.26 -11.33 12.79
C ASN A 149 -15.63 -10.64 12.99
N ASN A 150 -15.65 -9.33 13.20
CA ASN A 150 -16.86 -8.54 13.37
C ASN A 150 -17.26 -7.87 12.05
N MET A 151 -18.17 -8.50 11.30
CA MET A 151 -18.60 -7.99 9.99
C MET A 151 -19.26 -6.62 10.04
N THR A 152 -19.94 -6.27 11.13
CA THR A 152 -20.52 -4.92 11.31
C THR A 152 -19.42 -3.87 11.44
N GLU A 153 -18.35 -4.18 12.17
CA GLU A 153 -17.19 -3.29 12.27
C GLU A 153 -16.46 -3.18 10.92
N ALA A 154 -16.31 -4.28 10.19
CA ALA A 154 -15.72 -4.30 8.87
C ALA A 154 -16.49 -3.40 7.88
N GLU A 155 -17.81 -3.56 7.82
CA GLU A 155 -18.68 -2.75 6.95
C GLU A 155 -18.61 -1.26 7.32
N ASN A 156 -18.70 -0.93 8.62
CA ASN A 156 -18.67 0.46 9.08
C ASN A 156 -17.35 1.15 8.71
N ARG A 157 -16.21 0.50 8.96
CA ARG A 157 -14.88 1.02 8.60
C ARG A 157 -14.71 1.16 7.09
N LEU A 158 -15.19 0.19 6.32
CA LEU A 158 -15.08 0.21 4.86
C LEU A 158 -15.87 1.36 4.25
N TYR A 159 -17.10 1.59 4.71
CA TYR A 159 -17.92 2.70 4.24
C TYR A 159 -17.36 4.06 4.66
N ALA A 160 -16.83 4.18 5.88
CA ALA A 160 -16.13 5.39 6.31
C ALA A 160 -14.92 5.71 5.43
N TRP A 161 -14.10 4.70 5.11
CA TRP A 161 -12.97 4.86 4.18
C TRP A 161 -13.44 5.28 2.79
N ALA A 162 -14.44 4.59 2.22
CA ALA A 162 -14.94 4.89 0.88
C ALA A 162 -15.57 6.30 0.79
N ASP A 163 -16.26 6.74 1.84
CA ASP A 163 -16.77 8.12 1.95
C ASP A 163 -15.64 9.15 1.98
N ASP A 164 -14.59 8.90 2.76
CA ASP A 164 -13.42 9.76 2.84
C ASP A 164 -12.72 9.91 1.47
N MET A 165 -12.63 8.83 0.68
CA MET A 165 -12.09 8.88 -0.68
C MET A 165 -12.92 9.78 -1.61
N LEU A 166 -14.26 9.74 -1.50
CA LEU A 166 -15.12 10.65 -2.25
C LEU A 166 -14.89 12.11 -1.88
N VAL A 167 -14.60 12.40 -0.60
CA VAL A 167 -14.31 13.76 -0.13
C VAL A 167 -12.94 14.23 -0.61
N GLN A 168 -11.90 13.38 -0.50
CA GLN A 168 -10.53 13.70 -0.91
C GLN A 168 -10.43 14.02 -2.41
N SER A 169 -11.27 13.42 -3.26
CA SER A 169 -11.37 13.73 -4.70
C SER A 169 -11.63 15.21 -5.03
N THR A 170 -12.09 16.00 -4.05
CA THR A 170 -12.40 17.43 -4.22
C THR A 170 -11.29 18.38 -3.78
N GLU A 171 -10.25 17.89 -3.10
CA GLU A 171 -9.14 18.72 -2.60
C GLU A 171 -7.94 18.66 -3.55
N LEU A 172 -7.81 19.67 -4.41
CA LEU A 172 -6.57 19.91 -5.16
C LEU A 172 -5.44 20.20 -4.17
N LYS A 173 -4.44 19.32 -4.03
CA LYS A 173 -3.15 19.75 -3.52
C LYS A 173 -2.55 20.72 -4.54
N GLU A 174 -2.29 21.97 -4.14
CA GLU A 174 -1.62 22.95 -5.01
C GLU A 174 -0.29 22.34 -5.51
N GLY A 175 -0.24 22.01 -6.80
CA GLY A 175 0.96 21.53 -7.46
C GLY A 175 2.04 22.60 -7.42
N VAL A 176 3.05 22.41 -6.58
CA VAL A 176 4.26 23.23 -6.58
C VAL A 176 5.10 22.82 -7.79
N ALA A 177 5.02 23.59 -8.88
CA ALA A 177 5.81 23.39 -10.08
C ALA A 177 7.33 23.31 -9.75
N LEU A 178 7.98 22.22 -10.16
CA LEU A 178 9.44 22.11 -10.12
C LEU A 178 10.08 22.79 -11.32
N SER A 179 11.10 23.60 -11.03
CA SER A 179 12.03 24.17 -11.99
C SER A 179 12.85 23.06 -12.64
N ALA A 180 12.67 22.87 -13.95
CA ALA A 180 13.52 22.02 -14.77
C ALA A 180 14.98 22.49 -14.69
N THR A 181 15.80 21.77 -13.92
CA THR A 181 17.25 21.97 -13.91
C THR A 181 17.88 20.86 -14.73
N ASN A 182 18.61 21.24 -15.79
CA ASN A 182 19.26 20.33 -16.72
C ASN A 182 20.21 19.36 -15.99
N GLY A 183 19.90 18.06 -16.02
CA GLY A 183 20.69 16.97 -15.43
C GLY A 183 19.89 16.04 -14.52
N ALA A 184 18.65 15.69 -14.92
CA ALA A 184 17.60 15.15 -14.06
C ALA A 184 18.06 14.02 -13.12
N GLU A 185 17.95 14.27 -11.83
CA GLU A 185 17.97 13.22 -10.82
C GLU A 185 16.77 12.29 -11.06
N PRO A 186 16.92 10.97 -10.84
CA PRO A 186 15.78 10.05 -10.90
C PRO A 186 14.71 10.43 -9.86
N GLU A 187 13.43 10.31 -10.24
CA GLU A 187 12.27 10.66 -9.42
C GLU A 187 11.41 9.41 -9.15
N TRP A 188 10.68 9.39 -8.04
CA TRP A 188 9.67 8.37 -7.77
C TRP A 188 8.36 8.76 -8.47
N GLY A 189 7.74 7.80 -9.18
CA GLY A 189 6.49 7.97 -9.90
C GLY A 189 5.26 7.72 -9.02
N SER A 190 4.19 7.21 -9.64
CA SER A 190 2.88 6.97 -9.04
C SER A 190 2.97 6.18 -7.72
N GLU A 191 2.12 6.55 -6.76
CA GLU A 191 2.09 5.95 -5.43
C GLU A 191 0.99 4.91 -5.32
N ILE A 192 1.29 3.78 -4.69
CA ILE A 192 0.28 2.82 -4.24
C ILE A 192 0.27 2.84 -2.73
N ARG A 193 -0.88 3.16 -2.14
CA ARG A 193 -1.09 3.16 -0.69
C ARG A 193 -1.90 1.95 -0.30
N SER A 194 -1.31 1.03 0.45
CA SER A 194 -2.07 0.01 1.16
C SER A 194 -2.35 0.47 2.57
N HIS A 195 -3.60 0.30 3.02
CA HIS A 195 -4.00 0.43 4.42
C HIS A 195 -4.60 -0.90 4.88
N THR A 196 -4.22 -1.38 6.06
CA THR A 196 -4.83 -2.58 6.65
C THR A 196 -5.10 -2.38 8.14
N ASP A 197 -6.35 -2.59 8.52
CA ASP A 197 -6.80 -2.60 9.91
C ASP A 197 -6.85 -4.04 10.42
N ILE A 198 -6.27 -4.31 11.58
CA ILE A 198 -6.23 -5.63 12.21
C ILE A 198 -6.86 -5.55 13.60
N ASP A 199 -8.02 -6.16 13.75
CA ASP A 199 -8.69 -6.32 15.04
C ASP A 199 -7.94 -7.37 15.88
N CYS A 200 -7.27 -6.90 16.94
CA CYS A 200 -6.54 -7.74 17.88
C CYS A 200 -7.41 -8.11 19.11
N GLY A 201 -8.73 -8.03 18.98
CA GLY A 201 -9.72 -8.40 19.98
C GLY A 201 -9.51 -7.65 21.30
N SER A 202 -9.38 -8.40 22.40
CA SER A 202 -9.17 -7.76 23.70
C SER A 202 -7.79 -7.12 23.88
N TYR A 203 -6.84 -7.35 22.96
CA TYR A 203 -5.49 -6.79 23.06
C TYR A 203 -5.35 -5.39 22.46
N GLY A 204 -6.21 -5.01 21.51
CA GLY A 204 -6.18 -3.70 20.87
C GLY A 204 -6.43 -3.77 19.37
N TRP A 205 -5.80 -2.86 18.64
CA TRP A 205 -5.83 -2.78 17.18
C TRP A 205 -4.42 -2.64 16.63
N ALA A 206 -4.21 -3.06 15.38
CA ALA A 206 -3.00 -2.77 14.65
C ALA A 206 -3.33 -2.20 13.28
N TYR A 207 -2.55 -1.21 12.85
CA TYR A 207 -2.75 -0.47 11.62
C TYR A 207 -1.49 -0.55 10.78
N VAL A 208 -1.62 -1.12 9.58
CA VAL A 208 -0.55 -1.18 8.58
C VAL A 208 -0.85 -0.13 7.52
N ARG A 209 0.17 0.64 7.16
CA ARG A 209 0.18 1.40 5.93
C ARG A 209 1.48 1.15 5.19
N THR A 210 1.40 0.89 3.89
CA THR A 210 2.59 0.74 3.06
C THR A 210 2.44 1.54 1.79
N ASN A 211 3.43 2.38 1.52
CA ASN A 211 3.47 3.19 0.32
C ASN A 211 4.51 2.59 -0.62
N TYR A 212 4.09 2.21 -1.83
CA TYR A 212 4.95 1.72 -2.89
C TYR A 212 5.11 2.79 -3.97
N PHE A 213 6.31 2.89 -4.53
CA PHE A 213 6.62 3.80 -5.61
C PHE A 213 7.46 3.09 -6.65
N GLU A 214 7.13 3.23 -7.93
CA GLU A 214 8.01 2.86 -9.04
C GLU A 214 8.93 4.04 -9.38
N GLN A 215 10.22 3.80 -9.60
CA GLN A 215 11.14 4.85 -10.04
C GLN A 215 10.90 5.20 -11.51
N ILE A 216 10.80 6.49 -11.82
CA ILE A 216 10.83 6.99 -13.20
C ILE A 216 12.27 6.89 -13.69
N THR A 217 12.53 5.92 -14.57
CA THR A 217 13.88 5.64 -15.09
C THR A 217 13.85 5.28 -16.58
N ASN A 218 14.92 5.65 -17.28
CA ASN A 218 15.17 5.24 -18.67
C ASN A 218 15.90 3.88 -18.76
N SER A 219 16.02 3.15 -17.65
CA SER A 219 16.66 1.83 -17.64
C SER A 219 15.87 0.85 -18.51
N ASP A 220 16.50 0.32 -19.56
CA ASP A 220 15.89 -0.72 -20.42
C ASP A 220 15.94 -2.12 -19.79
N THR A 221 16.66 -2.29 -18.67
CA THR A 221 16.95 -3.61 -18.09
C THR A 221 16.18 -3.89 -16.80
N TYR A 222 15.99 -2.87 -15.97
CA TYR A 222 15.35 -2.99 -14.66
C TYR A 222 14.34 -1.87 -14.42
N ARG A 223 13.30 -2.20 -13.65
CA ARG A 223 12.47 -1.26 -12.90
C ARG A 223 12.91 -1.28 -11.44
N TYR A 224 12.67 -0.20 -10.71
CA TYR A 224 13.04 -0.08 -9.31
C TYR A 224 11.84 0.35 -8.48
N TYR A 225 11.69 -0.25 -7.32
CA TYR A 225 10.54 -0.06 -6.45
C TYR A 225 11.02 0.33 -5.05
N LYS A 226 10.36 1.31 -4.44
CA LYS A 226 10.55 1.71 -3.05
C LYS A 226 9.31 1.30 -2.27
N ALA A 227 9.49 0.59 -1.17
CA ALA A 227 8.44 0.35 -0.18
C ALA A 227 8.78 1.10 1.11
N GLY A 228 7.86 1.96 1.54
CA GLY A 228 7.88 2.62 2.84
C GLY A 228 6.82 2.00 3.73
N TYR A 229 7.26 1.27 4.76
CA TYR A 229 6.39 0.57 5.68
C TYR A 229 6.06 1.46 6.87
N ILE A 230 4.82 1.43 7.33
CA ILE A 230 4.35 2.08 8.54
C ILE A 230 3.49 1.06 9.28
N PHE A 231 3.90 0.64 10.47
CA PHE A 231 3.15 -0.33 11.25
C PHE A 231 2.97 0.16 12.67
N GLN A 232 1.70 0.32 13.08
CA GLN A 232 1.31 0.85 14.38
C GLN A 232 0.52 -0.20 15.18
N GLY A 233 0.89 -0.37 16.45
CA GLY A 233 0.09 -1.07 17.45
C GLY A 233 -0.61 -0.07 18.37
N VAL A 234 -1.87 -0.34 18.72
CA VAL A 234 -2.66 0.44 19.68
C VAL A 234 -3.18 -0.53 20.74
N PRO A 235 -2.52 -0.64 21.92
CA PRO A 235 -2.93 -1.58 22.95
C PRO A 235 -4.18 -1.10 23.69
N ASN A 236 -5.02 -2.05 24.11
CA ASN A 236 -6.07 -1.80 25.10
C ASN A 236 -5.49 -1.64 26.52
N SER A 237 -6.30 -1.13 27.46
CA SER A 237 -5.86 -0.67 28.79
C SER A 237 -5.12 -1.68 29.69
N ASP A 238 -5.25 -2.98 29.43
CA ASP A 238 -4.59 -4.06 30.17
C ASP A 238 -3.53 -4.81 29.34
N SER A 239 -3.30 -4.35 28.11
CA SER A 239 -2.46 -5.00 27.11
C SER A 239 -1.19 -4.20 26.89
N ARG A 240 -0.13 -4.88 26.46
CA ARG A 240 1.13 -4.26 26.10
C ARG A 240 1.65 -4.83 24.79
N ILE A 241 2.28 -3.99 23.99
CA ILE A 241 2.99 -4.41 22.77
C ILE A 241 4.35 -4.98 23.19
N ALA A 242 4.67 -6.17 22.69
CA ALA A 242 5.95 -6.85 22.87
C ALA A 242 6.85 -6.71 21.64
N ASP A 243 6.32 -7.05 20.47
CA ASP A 243 7.09 -7.07 19.24
C ASP A 243 6.28 -6.48 18.10
N ILE A 244 6.93 -5.72 17.22
CA ILE A 244 6.39 -5.36 15.91
C ILE A 244 7.40 -5.78 14.84
N ASN A 245 6.98 -6.62 13.91
CA ASN A 245 7.88 -7.18 12.88
C ASN A 245 7.33 -6.93 11.48
N ILE A 246 8.25 -6.65 10.57
CA ILE A 246 7.99 -6.56 9.12
C ILE A 246 8.97 -7.48 8.40
N ARG A 247 8.46 -8.22 7.42
CA ARG A 247 9.26 -9.05 6.53
C ARG A 247 8.76 -8.93 5.10
N SER A 248 9.67 -8.79 4.15
CA SER A 248 9.38 -8.85 2.71
C SER A 248 10.36 -9.81 2.06
N ASP A 249 9.83 -10.82 1.38
CA ASP A 249 10.61 -11.72 0.55
C ASP A 249 10.48 -11.27 -0.91
N VAL A 250 11.47 -10.50 -1.37
CA VAL A 250 11.36 -9.70 -2.59
C VAL A 250 11.33 -10.56 -3.85
N ASP A 251 11.89 -11.78 -3.79
CA ASP A 251 12.04 -12.67 -4.95
C ASP A 251 11.15 -13.93 -4.87
N ASN A 252 10.48 -14.18 -3.73
CA ASN A 252 9.70 -15.42 -3.52
C ASN A 252 8.55 -15.64 -4.51
N LEU A 253 7.82 -14.58 -4.90
CA LEU A 253 6.72 -14.70 -5.86
C LEU A 253 7.19 -14.58 -7.32
N ARG A 254 8.35 -13.99 -7.55
CA ARG A 254 8.91 -13.76 -8.87
C ARG A 254 10.43 -13.66 -8.78
N ASN A 255 11.09 -14.70 -9.31
CA ASN A 255 12.54 -14.92 -9.28
C ASN A 255 13.40 -13.95 -10.13
N THR A 256 12.85 -12.76 -10.41
CA THR A 256 13.49 -11.71 -11.21
C THR A 256 13.61 -10.41 -10.43
N GLN A 257 13.34 -10.45 -9.13
CA GLN A 257 13.34 -9.29 -8.25
C GLN A 257 14.53 -9.37 -7.31
N GLN A 258 15.12 -8.24 -6.95
CA GLN A 258 16.29 -8.23 -6.08
C GLN A 258 16.21 -7.12 -5.04
N LEU A 259 16.58 -7.43 -3.80
CA LEU A 259 16.72 -6.46 -2.73
C LEU A 259 18.02 -5.66 -2.95
N LEU A 260 17.92 -4.32 -3.02
CA LEU A 260 19.08 -3.46 -3.28
C LEU A 260 19.59 -2.78 -2.01
N ILE A 261 18.68 -2.24 -1.21
CA ILE A 261 18.99 -1.58 0.04
C ILE A 261 17.76 -1.57 0.96
N TYR A 262 17.99 -1.51 2.26
CA TYR A 262 16.94 -1.47 3.25
C TYR A 262 17.39 -0.72 4.50
N GLY A 263 16.43 -0.40 5.35
CA GLY A 263 16.68 0.12 6.69
C GLY A 263 15.42 0.05 7.56
N PRO A 264 15.57 0.18 8.89
CA PRO A 264 16.84 0.38 9.61
C PRO A 264 17.69 -0.90 9.72
N THR A 265 18.96 -0.74 10.09
CA THR A 265 19.82 -1.84 10.55
C THR A 265 19.78 -1.94 12.08
N SER A 266 20.31 -3.04 12.65
CA SER A 266 20.28 -3.29 14.09
C SER A 266 20.75 -2.10 14.94
N THR A 267 19.96 -1.74 15.95
CA THR A 267 20.28 -0.70 16.96
C THR A 267 19.71 -1.09 18.32
N SER A 268 20.31 -0.61 19.40
CA SER A 268 19.89 -0.92 20.77
C SER A 268 20.04 0.30 21.68
N GLY A 269 19.04 0.56 22.54
CA GLY A 269 19.10 1.64 23.53
C GLY A 269 19.02 3.04 22.93
N THR A 270 18.45 3.16 21.74
CA THR A 270 18.26 4.43 21.03
C THR A 270 16.79 4.80 20.99
N SER A 271 16.45 6.05 21.28
CA SER A 271 15.08 6.57 21.14
C SER A 271 14.74 7.05 19.73
N GLN A 272 15.73 7.14 18.84
CA GLN A 272 15.59 7.55 17.45
C GLN A 272 16.21 6.51 16.54
N VAL A 273 15.46 6.06 15.56
CA VAL A 273 15.88 5.09 14.54
C VAL A 273 15.94 5.80 13.19
N SER A 274 17.04 5.63 12.47
CA SER A 274 17.24 6.23 11.14
C SER A 274 17.13 5.18 10.05
N VAL A 275 16.38 5.51 9.00
CA VAL A 275 16.30 4.74 7.77
C VAL A 275 17.05 5.52 6.69
N ASN A 276 18.11 4.93 6.14
CA ASN A 276 18.96 5.53 5.13
C ASN A 276 19.00 4.62 3.89
N LEU A 277 18.31 5.00 2.82
CA LEU A 277 18.23 4.23 1.58
C LEU A 277 19.00 4.99 0.49
N ASN A 278 20.32 4.78 0.48
CA ASN A 278 21.26 5.37 -0.46
C ASN A 278 21.74 4.31 -1.45
N TRP A 279 21.30 4.38 -2.70
CA TRP A 279 21.70 3.43 -3.73
C TRP A 279 22.07 4.15 -5.02
N SER A 280 22.93 3.53 -5.82
CA SER A 280 23.25 3.99 -7.16
C SER A 280 23.39 2.83 -8.13
N VAL A 281 23.02 3.09 -9.38
CA VAL A 281 23.26 2.18 -10.50
C VAL A 281 24.12 2.86 -11.53
N SER A 282 25.13 2.12 -11.99
CA SER A 282 25.96 2.54 -13.11
C SER A 282 25.51 1.83 -14.37
N GLN A 283 25.03 2.58 -15.36
CA GLN A 283 24.78 2.04 -16.70
C GLN A 283 25.69 2.78 -17.70
N SER A 284 26.58 2.04 -18.36
CA SER A 284 27.48 2.56 -19.40
C SER A 284 28.37 3.74 -18.95
N GLY A 285 28.76 3.79 -17.67
CA GLY A 285 29.64 4.82 -17.11
C GLY A 285 28.93 6.07 -16.59
N LEU A 286 27.60 6.15 -16.69
CA LEU A 286 26.78 7.15 -15.99
C LEU A 286 26.29 6.52 -14.67
N GLU A 287 26.60 7.16 -13.53
CA GLU A 287 26.10 6.78 -12.22
C GLU A 287 24.84 7.59 -11.91
N VAL A 288 23.75 6.88 -11.63
CA VAL A 288 22.47 7.46 -11.20
C VAL A 288 22.22 6.97 -9.79
N GLY A 289 22.22 7.89 -8.82
CA GLY A 289 22.01 7.59 -7.40
C GLY A 289 20.76 8.26 -6.84
N MET A 290 20.10 7.61 -5.88
CA MET A 290 19.05 8.19 -5.06
C MET A 290 19.35 7.97 -3.59
N SER A 291 19.00 8.99 -2.81
CA SER A 291 19.05 8.97 -1.35
C SER A 291 17.66 9.34 -0.84
N THR A 292 17.02 8.42 -0.12
CA THR A 292 15.88 8.78 0.75
C THR A 292 16.24 8.46 2.19
N THR A 293 15.96 9.39 3.09
CA THR A 293 16.30 9.24 4.52
C THR A 293 15.18 9.81 5.37
N TRP A 294 14.80 9.06 6.40
CA TRP A 294 13.89 9.55 7.44
C TRP A 294 14.28 8.97 8.79
N THR A 295 13.71 9.53 9.85
CA THR A 295 13.89 9.01 11.21
C THR A 295 12.55 8.91 11.90
N TYR A 296 12.36 7.89 12.71
CA TYR A 296 11.21 7.78 13.60
C TYR A 296 11.69 7.52 15.03
N SER A 297 10.92 7.98 16.01
CA SER A 297 11.32 7.95 17.42
C SER A 297 10.47 6.94 18.18
N VAL A 298 11.11 5.90 18.70
CA VAL A 298 10.50 4.91 19.60
C VAL A 298 11.42 4.78 20.81
N PRO A 299 11.06 5.36 21.97
CA PRO A 299 11.81 5.18 23.21
C PRO A 299 11.91 3.70 23.59
N ASP A 300 13.04 3.30 24.19
CA ASP A 300 13.22 1.98 24.80
C ASP A 300 12.93 0.78 23.87
N LEU A 301 13.43 0.89 22.63
CA LEU A 301 13.33 -0.12 21.59
C LEU A 301 14.70 -0.73 21.25
N ALA A 302 14.73 -2.04 20.98
CA ALA A 302 15.79 -2.68 20.22
C ALA A 302 15.30 -3.05 18.81
N VAL A 303 16.10 -2.73 17.79
CA VAL A 303 15.86 -3.14 16.42
C VAL A 303 16.81 -4.28 16.09
N HIS A 304 16.26 -5.37 15.62
CA HIS A 304 16.99 -6.53 15.14
C HIS A 304 16.79 -6.66 13.62
N ASP A 305 17.89 -6.56 12.88
CA ASP A 305 17.95 -6.77 11.44
C ASP A 305 18.31 -8.23 11.14
N TYR A 306 17.40 -8.92 10.46
CA TYR A 306 17.55 -10.29 9.97
C TYR A 306 17.55 -10.38 8.44
N SER A 307 17.74 -9.25 7.76
CA SER A 307 17.73 -9.16 6.31
C SER A 307 18.95 -9.82 5.68
N SER A 308 18.81 -10.29 4.44
CA SER A 308 19.83 -11.00 3.68
C SER A 308 19.74 -10.64 2.21
N PHE A 309 20.77 -9.98 1.67
CA PHE A 309 20.88 -9.77 0.21
C PHE A 309 21.05 -11.08 -0.57
N GLY A 310 21.55 -12.15 0.07
CA GLY A 310 21.73 -13.45 -0.58
C GLY A 310 20.42 -14.21 -0.80
N ASP A 311 19.39 -13.87 -0.02
CA ASP A 311 18.06 -14.48 -0.05
C ASP A 311 16.99 -13.48 -0.52
N ASP A 312 17.39 -12.28 -0.99
CA ASP A 312 16.50 -11.17 -1.35
C ASP A 312 15.44 -10.86 -0.27
N LEU A 313 15.86 -11.00 0.99
CA LEU A 313 14.99 -10.96 2.17
C LEU A 313 15.22 -9.67 2.94
N PHE A 314 14.15 -8.89 3.13
CA PHE A 314 14.10 -7.85 4.15
C PHE A 314 13.36 -8.38 5.39
N SER A 315 13.96 -8.28 6.57
CA SER A 315 13.29 -8.65 7.82
C SER A 315 13.81 -7.85 8.99
N THR A 316 12.90 -7.15 9.67
CA THR A 316 13.19 -6.36 10.86
C THR A 316 12.22 -6.71 11.97
N SER A 317 12.76 -6.75 13.19
CA SER A 317 12.01 -6.96 14.42
C SER A 317 12.30 -5.83 15.38
N HIS A 318 11.23 -5.25 15.91
CA HIS A 318 11.27 -4.14 16.86
C HIS A 318 10.80 -4.69 18.20
N ASP A 319 11.77 -5.01 19.06
CA ASP A 319 11.57 -5.49 20.44
C ASP A 319 11.28 -4.28 21.33
N ILE A 320 10.05 -4.23 21.83
CA ILE A 320 9.50 -3.15 22.66
C ILE A 320 9.55 -3.60 24.11
N ASN A 321 10.17 -2.79 24.96
CA ASN A 321 10.22 -3.08 26.39
C ASN A 321 8.82 -3.01 27.02
N GLU A 322 8.22 -4.17 27.26
CA GLU A 322 6.85 -4.28 27.77
C GLU A 322 6.76 -3.92 29.25
N GLY A 323 7.87 -3.79 29.96
CA GLY A 323 7.88 -3.32 31.36
C GLY A 323 7.65 -1.81 31.47
N GLU A 324 8.01 -1.06 30.43
CA GLU A 324 8.00 0.40 30.43
C GLU A 324 6.71 0.98 29.85
N ASN A 325 6.58 2.31 29.88
CA ASN A 325 5.39 2.99 29.34
C ASN A 325 5.22 2.74 27.83
N ILE A 326 6.30 2.54 27.07
CA ILE A 326 6.21 2.36 25.62
C ILE A 326 5.32 1.17 25.23
N GLY A 327 5.39 0.07 25.99
CA GLY A 327 4.55 -1.10 25.75
C GLY A 327 3.06 -0.82 25.93
N ASN A 328 2.65 0.15 26.75
CA ASN A 328 1.23 0.48 27.00
C ASN A 328 0.71 1.67 26.17
N THR A 329 1.54 2.23 25.30
CA THR A 329 1.16 3.35 24.42
C THR A 329 1.12 2.92 22.96
N THR A 330 0.39 3.69 22.16
CA THR A 330 0.44 3.57 20.71
C THR A 330 1.89 3.68 20.22
N THR A 331 2.38 2.65 19.55
CA THR A 331 3.75 2.57 19.04
C THR A 331 3.72 2.35 17.55
N MET A 332 4.53 3.12 16.81
CA MET A 332 4.62 3.06 15.35
C MET A 332 6.07 2.91 14.91
N ILE A 333 6.31 1.99 13.99
CA ILE A 333 7.61 1.78 13.35
C ILE A 333 7.52 2.14 11.87
N GLN A 334 8.62 2.65 11.29
CA GLN A 334 8.64 3.04 9.88
C GLN A 334 9.86 2.52 9.10
N PRO A 335 10.02 1.20 8.89
CA PRO A 335 11.09 0.66 8.05
C PRO A 335 10.87 0.91 6.54
N GLY A 336 11.87 0.59 5.72
CA GLY A 336 11.73 0.68 4.27
C GLY A 336 12.79 -0.07 3.49
N LEU A 337 12.50 -0.34 2.22
CA LEU A 337 13.43 -0.99 1.30
C LEU A 337 13.34 -0.41 -0.12
N ILE A 338 14.36 -0.71 -0.91
CA ILE A 338 14.38 -0.52 -2.35
C ILE A 338 14.76 -1.85 -3.01
N SER A 339 14.01 -2.21 -4.04
CA SER A 339 14.21 -3.41 -4.83
C SER A 339 14.29 -3.07 -6.32
N SER A 340 14.75 -4.03 -7.12
CA SER A 340 14.67 -4.00 -8.57
C SER A 340 13.86 -5.17 -9.10
N SER A 341 13.30 -5.03 -10.30
CA SER A 341 12.68 -6.12 -11.06
C SER A 341 13.21 -6.09 -12.48
N SER A 342 13.68 -7.23 -12.99
CA SER A 342 14.17 -7.29 -14.37
C SER A 342 13.02 -7.14 -15.37
N LYS A 343 13.21 -6.28 -16.38
CA LYS A 343 12.33 -6.12 -17.54
C LYS A 343 12.47 -7.33 -18.47
N SER A 344 11.97 -8.49 -18.06
CA SER A 344 11.80 -9.62 -18.98
C SER A 344 10.60 -9.38 -19.93
N SER A 345 10.27 -10.32 -20.81
CA SER A 345 9.14 -10.23 -21.76
C SER A 345 7.78 -9.94 -21.12
N ASN A 346 7.67 -10.00 -19.79
CA ASN A 346 6.48 -9.72 -18.99
C ASN A 346 6.58 -8.37 -18.25
N ASN A 347 6.94 -7.31 -18.99
CA ASN A 347 6.90 -5.88 -18.61
C ASN A 347 7.77 -5.42 -17.41
N GLY A 348 8.27 -6.33 -16.58
CA GLY A 348 9.10 -6.02 -15.40
C GLY A 348 8.34 -5.65 -14.12
N GLY A 349 7.05 -5.99 -14.01
CA GLY A 349 6.23 -5.70 -12.83
C GLY A 349 6.80 -6.20 -11.48
N TYR A 350 6.20 -5.75 -10.39
CA TYR A 350 6.56 -6.03 -9.00
C TYR A 350 5.48 -6.82 -8.29
N ILE A 351 5.80 -8.02 -7.82
CA ILE A 351 4.89 -8.85 -7.05
C ILE A 351 5.60 -9.37 -5.80
N VAL A 352 5.06 -9.07 -4.62
CA VAL A 352 5.62 -9.48 -3.33
C VAL A 352 4.52 -9.77 -2.33
N ASP A 353 4.83 -10.62 -1.36
CA ASP A 353 4.04 -10.76 -0.13
C ASP A 353 4.83 -10.08 1.01
N ASP A 354 4.27 -8.99 1.55
CA ASP A 354 4.79 -8.32 2.74
C ASP A 354 4.09 -8.85 3.99
N TYR A 355 4.85 -9.36 4.94
CA TYR A 355 4.38 -9.94 6.19
C TYR A 355 4.52 -8.94 7.33
N TYR A 356 3.43 -8.70 8.04
CA TYR A 356 3.35 -7.89 9.25
C TYR A 356 2.95 -8.79 10.39
N SER A 357 3.62 -8.67 11.53
CA SER A 357 3.19 -9.36 12.75
C SER A 357 3.41 -8.48 13.97
N ILE A 358 2.44 -8.51 14.88
CA ILE A 358 2.50 -7.80 16.16
C ILE A 358 2.18 -8.77 17.29
N ASN A 359 2.98 -8.72 18.34
CA ASN A 359 2.80 -9.53 19.53
C ASN A 359 2.33 -8.63 20.67
N TYR A 360 1.24 -9.03 21.31
CA TYR A 360 0.73 -8.38 22.52
C TYR A 360 0.83 -9.32 23.72
N CYS A 361 0.92 -8.76 24.92
CA CYS A 361 0.80 -9.48 26.18
C CYS A 361 -0.16 -8.79 27.13
N LYS A 362 -0.67 -9.53 28.12
CA LYS A 362 -1.40 -8.99 29.26
C LYS A 362 -0.45 -8.71 30.42
N TYR A 363 -0.47 -7.48 30.91
CA TYR A 363 0.37 -7.10 32.05
C TYR A 363 -0.35 -7.41 33.35
N LYS A 364 0.09 -8.44 34.07
CA LYS A 364 -0.59 -8.95 35.27
C LYS A 364 0.35 -9.00 36.47
N ALA A 365 -0.20 -8.71 37.65
CA ALA A 365 0.50 -8.96 38.90
C ALA A 365 0.75 -10.48 39.05
N GLY A 366 1.93 -10.85 39.55
CA GLY A 366 2.16 -12.24 39.90
C GLY A 366 1.27 -12.73 41.04
N PHE A 367 1.30 -14.04 41.29
CA PHE A 367 0.37 -14.75 42.17
C PHE A 367 0.29 -14.18 43.61
N TRP A 368 1.39 -13.63 44.12
CA TRP A 368 1.41 -12.99 45.45
C TRP A 368 1.27 -11.47 45.35
N PRO A 369 0.67 -10.78 46.34
CA PRO A 369 0.51 -9.33 46.34
C PRO A 369 1.81 -8.51 46.19
N TRP A 370 2.97 -9.11 46.48
CA TRP A 370 4.30 -8.50 46.33
C TRP A 370 5.05 -8.99 45.08
N SER A 371 4.43 -9.82 44.25
CA SER A 371 5.06 -10.28 43.02
C SER A 371 5.20 -9.11 42.05
N PRO A 372 6.33 -9.00 41.34
CA PRO A 372 6.42 -8.02 40.26
C PRO A 372 5.32 -8.28 39.23
N TRP A 373 4.94 -7.23 38.53
CA TRP A 373 4.13 -7.34 37.33
C TRP A 373 5.02 -7.83 36.19
N TYR A 374 4.45 -8.67 35.33
CA TYR A 374 5.15 -9.16 34.14
C TYR A 374 4.13 -9.50 33.05
N CYS A 375 4.61 -9.56 31.82
CA CYS A 375 3.79 -9.94 30.69
C CYS A 375 3.48 -11.44 30.68
N GLN A 376 2.20 -11.74 30.50
CA GLN A 376 1.61 -13.08 30.40
C GLN A 376 0.66 -13.11 29.20
N ASP A 377 0.18 -14.28 28.82
CA ASP A 377 -0.82 -14.44 27.74
C ASP A 377 -0.39 -13.72 26.44
N TYR A 378 0.79 -14.08 25.94
CA TYR A 378 1.27 -13.54 24.66
C TYR A 378 0.37 -14.00 23.52
N GLN A 379 0.03 -13.08 22.63
CA GLN A 379 -0.81 -13.33 21.47
C GLN A 379 -0.24 -12.62 20.24
N LEU A 380 0.09 -13.45 19.24
CA LEU A 380 0.54 -12.99 17.93
C LEU A 380 -0.68 -12.71 17.04
N TYR A 381 -0.61 -11.60 16.33
CA TYR A 381 -1.51 -11.23 15.24
C TYR A 381 -0.67 -10.94 13.99
N ASP A 382 -1.16 -11.31 12.82
CA ASP A 382 -0.43 -11.14 11.58
C ASP A 382 -1.32 -10.75 10.39
N ALA A 383 -0.69 -10.18 9.37
CA ALA A 383 -1.25 -9.95 8.06
C ALA A 383 -0.19 -10.22 6.99
N THR A 384 -0.62 -10.82 5.88
CA THR A 384 0.18 -10.90 4.66
C THR A 384 -0.47 -9.99 3.63
N LEU A 385 0.26 -8.98 3.20
CA LEU A 385 -0.15 -8.02 2.18
C LEU A 385 0.41 -8.49 0.82
N ARG A 386 -0.48 -8.84 -0.10
CA ARG A 386 -0.09 -9.17 -1.47
C ARG A 386 -0.10 -7.93 -2.33
N VAL A 387 1.06 -7.63 -2.91
CA VAL A 387 1.27 -6.49 -3.80
C VAL A 387 1.40 -6.99 -5.23
N ASN A 388 0.72 -6.34 -6.16
CA ASN A 388 0.86 -6.60 -7.59
C ASN A 388 0.90 -5.27 -8.35
N ILE A 389 2.05 -4.95 -8.94
CA ILE A 389 2.27 -3.80 -9.82
C ILE A 389 2.62 -4.37 -11.21
N PRO A 390 1.68 -4.35 -12.18
CA PRO A 390 1.82 -5.07 -13.45
C PRO A 390 2.94 -4.56 -14.40
#